data_AF-A0AAV6D0F9-F1
#
_entry.id   AF-A0AAV6D0F9-F1
#
_cell.length_a   1.000
_cell.length_b   1.000
_cell.length_c   1.000
_cell.angle_alpha   90.00
_cell.angle_beta   90.00
_cell.angle_gamma   90.00
#
_symmetry.space_group_name_H-M   'P 1'
#
loop_
_entity.id
_entity.type
_entity.pdbx_description
1 polymer ?
#
loop_
_entity_poly.entity_id
_entity_poly.type
_entity_poly.pdbx_seq_one_letter_code
_entity_poly.pdbx_strand_id
1 'polypeptide(L)'
;HTPVSHIGFPGFDGMPAAVSLSYVAAMQEHGIPVTYAYISDAHDNHAGGGSYGPGQAGYVAALSANDAAFGKFFQRLAADGIDQGNTLFVFTSDEGDHFAGGPASPAGCDGVTVPCTYTKIGEVNANYAGLLATEQGVTTPFKVHSDSAPTVYITGNPARDAAVTRTFERATSQLTAVSPITGNTDTITKFLADPVEMKALHMVTSDPARTPTFTLFADPNYFLFAAAPNCNSPCVTEQPGFAWNHGDVQPEITTTWLGMVGPGVDQVGVDSTTWSDHTDIKPTLMVLLGLKDDYSHDGRALTEVFSGWAKPAATKKAGAYIKVAQAYKQIDAAVGQFGLATLSASTRALESNSSGDATYADLENQLATLTSDRNALATTMIGLLEGAEFGGQPISEHQAQSLVSEAQVLIAEANALAS
;
A
#
# COMPACT_ATOMS: atom_id res chain seq x y z
N HIS A 1 -17.48 1.28 -17.48
CA HIS A 1 -18.62 0.35 -17.32
C HIS A 1 -19.34 0.76 -16.05
N THR A 2 -20.56 1.27 -16.11
CA THR A 2 -21.35 1.53 -14.88
C THR A 2 -21.79 0.18 -14.33
N PRO A 3 -21.41 -0.22 -13.10
CA PRO A 3 -21.95 -1.42 -12.48
C PRO A 3 -23.46 -1.23 -12.33
N VAL A 4 -24.25 -2.13 -12.89
CA VAL A 4 -25.70 -2.09 -12.71
C VAL A 4 -25.98 -2.53 -11.27
N SER A 5 -26.16 -1.57 -10.37
CA SER A 5 -26.52 -1.80 -8.97
C SER A 5 -27.85 -2.56 -8.91
N HIS A 6 -27.84 -3.72 -8.26
CA HIS A 6 -29.06 -4.46 -7.92
C HIS A 6 -29.40 -4.18 -6.45
N ILE A 7 -30.68 -4.05 -6.13
CA ILE A 7 -31.14 -3.95 -4.73
C ILE A 7 -30.61 -5.19 -3.98
N GLY A 8 -29.70 -4.97 -3.03
CA GLY A 8 -29.04 -6.01 -2.23
C GLY A 8 -27.56 -6.26 -2.54
N PHE A 9 -27.09 -5.89 -3.74
CA PHE A 9 -25.68 -6.00 -4.17
C PHE A 9 -25.33 -4.76 -4.99
N PRO A 10 -25.05 -3.64 -4.33
CA PRO A 10 -25.02 -2.35 -5.00
C PRO A 10 -23.75 -2.13 -5.84
N GLY A 11 -22.79 -3.06 -5.81
CA GLY A 11 -21.52 -2.99 -6.53
C GLY A 11 -20.44 -2.29 -5.70
N PHE A 12 -19.20 -2.27 -6.23
CA PHE A 12 -18.03 -1.68 -5.56
C PHE A 12 -18.25 -0.19 -5.21
N ASP A 13 -18.71 0.61 -6.17
CA ASP A 13 -19.02 2.05 -5.98
C ASP A 13 -20.37 2.32 -5.28
N GLY A 14 -21.07 1.25 -4.90
CA GLY A 14 -22.42 1.32 -4.33
C GLY A 14 -22.47 1.11 -2.82
N MET A 15 -21.33 1.12 -2.13
CA MET A 15 -21.19 0.77 -0.72
C MET A 15 -20.83 1.98 0.16
N PRO A 16 -21.65 3.06 0.21
CA PRO A 16 -21.43 4.15 1.17
C PRO A 16 -21.57 3.61 2.60
N ALA A 17 -20.96 4.29 3.57
CA ALA A 17 -20.90 3.81 4.96
C ALA A 17 -22.29 3.43 5.53
N ALA A 18 -23.34 4.21 5.22
CA ALA A 18 -24.69 3.93 5.69
C ALA A 18 -25.23 2.56 5.21
N VAL A 19 -24.86 2.11 4.01
CA VAL A 19 -25.25 0.81 3.46
C VAL A 19 -24.44 -0.27 4.13
N SER A 20 -23.11 -0.20 4.06
CA SER A 20 -22.19 -1.23 4.58
C SER A 20 -22.41 -1.50 6.06
N LEU A 21 -22.48 -0.43 6.86
CA LEU A 21 -22.66 -0.53 8.31
C LEU A 21 -24.05 -1.04 8.69
N SER A 22 -25.08 -0.84 7.85
CA SER A 22 -26.41 -1.40 8.11
C SER A 22 -26.44 -2.92 8.00
N TYR A 23 -25.68 -3.49 7.06
CA TYR A 23 -25.50 -4.94 6.92
C TYR A 23 -24.69 -5.49 8.10
N VAL A 24 -23.59 -4.82 8.48
CA VAL A 24 -22.79 -5.21 9.65
C VAL A 24 -23.64 -5.23 10.91
N ALA A 25 -24.42 -4.18 11.17
CA ALA A 25 -25.30 -4.13 12.34
C ALA A 25 -26.32 -5.27 12.33
N ALA A 26 -27.00 -5.50 11.20
CA ALA A 26 -27.96 -6.59 11.09
C ALA A 26 -27.32 -7.97 11.34
N MET A 27 -26.10 -8.21 10.83
CA MET A 27 -25.39 -9.46 11.06
C MET A 27 -25.02 -9.67 12.55
N GLN A 28 -24.48 -8.63 13.20
CA GLN A 28 -24.09 -8.68 14.61
C GLN A 28 -25.29 -8.86 15.54
N GLU A 29 -26.40 -8.16 15.28
CA GLU A 29 -27.68 -8.31 16.01
C GLU A 29 -28.26 -9.74 15.91
N HIS A 30 -27.93 -10.46 14.83
CA HIS A 30 -28.35 -11.85 14.61
C HIS A 30 -27.28 -12.87 15.02
N GLY A 31 -26.29 -12.45 15.82
CA GLY A 31 -25.32 -13.34 16.46
C GLY A 31 -24.18 -13.82 15.55
N ILE A 32 -23.92 -13.12 14.43
CA ILE A 32 -22.72 -13.38 13.64
C ILE A 32 -21.53 -12.69 14.33
N PRO A 33 -20.55 -13.43 14.88
CA PRO A 33 -19.56 -12.89 15.81
C PRO A 33 -18.46 -12.06 15.13
N VAL A 34 -18.20 -12.30 13.85
CA VAL A 34 -17.17 -11.60 13.07
C VAL A 34 -17.77 -11.16 11.76
N THR A 35 -17.66 -9.86 11.47
CA THR A 35 -18.24 -9.23 10.29
C THR A 35 -17.23 -8.28 9.66
N TYR A 36 -17.14 -8.29 8.34
CA TYR A 36 -16.31 -7.38 7.56
C TYR A 36 -17.20 -6.55 6.64
N ALA A 37 -16.81 -5.31 6.42
CA ALA A 37 -17.45 -4.42 5.48
C ALA A 37 -16.40 -3.61 4.73
N TYR A 38 -16.67 -3.41 3.45
CA TYR A 38 -16.01 -2.42 2.62
C TYR A 38 -16.87 -1.16 2.58
N ILE A 39 -16.24 0.01 2.58
CA ILE A 39 -16.88 1.30 2.40
C ILE A 39 -16.23 1.94 1.19
N SER A 40 -17.03 2.32 0.18
CA SER A 40 -16.54 3.01 -1.00
C SER A 40 -15.82 4.30 -0.62
N ASP A 41 -14.86 4.70 -1.44
CA ASP A 41 -14.13 5.95 -1.29
C ASP A 41 -15.09 7.14 -1.15
N ALA A 42 -14.61 8.21 -0.52
CA ALA A 42 -15.41 9.43 -0.33
C ALA A 42 -15.13 10.49 -1.39
N HIS A 43 -14.13 10.28 -2.25
CA HIS A 43 -13.69 11.28 -3.21
C HIS A 43 -14.41 11.18 -4.56
N ASP A 44 -15.01 10.05 -4.89
CA ASP A 44 -15.81 9.90 -6.11
C ASP A 44 -17.22 10.44 -5.94
N ASN A 45 -17.73 11.01 -7.04
CA ASN A 45 -19.11 11.49 -7.11
C ASN A 45 -20.05 10.33 -7.44
N HIS A 46 -20.34 9.52 -6.41
CA HIS A 46 -21.24 8.37 -6.47
C HIS A 46 -22.69 8.71 -6.89
N ALA A 47 -23.06 10.00 -6.94
CA ALA A 47 -24.41 10.45 -7.32
C ALA A 47 -24.55 10.94 -8.77
N GLY A 48 -23.45 11.25 -9.47
CA GLY A 48 -23.51 11.90 -10.79
C GLY A 48 -22.33 11.64 -11.72
N GLY A 49 -21.31 10.90 -11.27
CA GLY A 49 -20.09 10.61 -12.02
C GLY A 49 -19.01 11.69 -11.88
N GLY A 50 -17.76 11.27 -12.09
CA GLY A 50 -16.55 12.08 -11.87
C GLY A 50 -16.04 11.97 -10.43
N SER A 51 -14.98 12.73 -10.14
CA SER A 51 -14.33 12.76 -8.82
C SER A 51 -14.29 14.17 -8.25
N TYR A 52 -14.08 14.25 -6.95
CA TYR A 52 -13.93 15.47 -6.18
C TYR A 52 -12.46 15.65 -5.77
N GLY A 53 -11.95 16.88 -5.84
CA GLY A 53 -10.67 17.24 -5.24
C GLY A 53 -10.78 17.46 -3.73
N PRO A 54 -9.64 17.52 -3.02
CA PRO A 54 -9.60 17.77 -1.58
C PRO A 54 -10.37 19.04 -1.21
N GLY A 55 -11.22 18.96 -0.19
CA GLY A 55 -11.98 20.12 0.31
C GLY A 55 -13.09 20.63 -0.63
N GLN A 56 -13.38 19.95 -1.75
CA GLN A 56 -14.60 20.27 -2.49
C GLN A 56 -15.85 19.93 -1.67
N ALA A 57 -16.91 20.73 -1.84
CA ALA A 57 -18.13 20.58 -1.05
C ALA A 57 -18.75 19.17 -1.15
N GLY A 58 -18.65 18.51 -2.30
CA GLY A 58 -19.12 17.13 -2.49
C GLY A 58 -18.34 16.12 -1.64
N TYR A 59 -17.00 16.19 -1.68
CA TYR A 59 -16.13 15.35 -0.86
C TYR A 59 -16.41 15.56 0.64
N VAL A 60 -16.45 16.82 1.09
CA VAL A 60 -16.71 17.14 2.50
C VAL A 60 -18.10 16.66 2.94
N ALA A 61 -19.11 16.76 2.07
CA ALA A 61 -20.43 16.22 2.33
C ALA A 61 -20.42 14.68 2.43
N ALA A 62 -19.66 13.98 1.58
CA ALA A 62 -19.51 12.53 1.64
C ALA A 62 -18.85 12.08 2.96
N LEU A 63 -17.76 12.74 3.37
CA LEU A 63 -17.10 12.49 4.65
C LEU A 63 -18.04 12.76 5.84
N SER A 64 -18.80 13.86 5.81
CA SER A 64 -19.79 14.17 6.84
C SER A 64 -20.92 13.13 6.90
N ALA A 65 -21.35 12.61 5.73
CA ALA A 65 -22.34 11.53 5.68
C ALA A 65 -21.79 10.22 6.24
N ASN A 66 -20.51 9.90 5.99
CA ASN A 66 -19.82 8.75 6.58
C ASN A 66 -19.75 8.89 8.11
N ASP A 67 -19.31 10.04 8.63
CA ASP A 67 -19.28 10.32 10.07
C ASP A 67 -20.66 10.14 10.73
N ALA A 68 -21.70 10.73 10.13
CA ALA A 68 -23.07 10.57 10.61
C ALA A 68 -23.57 9.11 10.55
N ALA A 69 -23.13 8.33 9.56
CA ALA A 69 -23.45 6.92 9.44
C ALA A 69 -22.79 6.09 10.55
N PHE A 70 -21.51 6.34 10.86
CA PHE A 70 -20.82 5.72 11.99
C PHE A 70 -21.49 6.06 13.32
N GLY A 71 -21.86 7.33 13.54
CA GLY A 71 -22.59 7.73 14.75
C GLY A 71 -23.90 6.96 14.94
N LYS A 72 -24.68 6.79 13.86
CA LYS A 72 -25.91 5.98 13.89
C LYS A 72 -25.63 4.49 14.09
N PHE A 73 -24.59 3.96 13.47
CA PHE A 73 -24.18 2.56 13.59
C PHE A 73 -23.85 2.20 15.04
N PHE A 74 -23.01 2.99 15.71
CA PHE A 74 -22.66 2.75 17.11
C PHE A 74 -23.86 2.93 18.04
N GLN A 75 -24.71 3.93 17.81
CA GLN A 75 -25.94 4.11 18.59
C GLN A 75 -26.90 2.92 18.45
N ARG A 76 -27.04 2.37 17.23
CA ARG A 76 -27.87 1.20 16.96
C ARG A 76 -27.35 -0.04 17.68
N LEU A 77 -26.06 -0.36 17.51
CA LEU A 77 -25.44 -1.49 18.18
C LEU A 77 -25.55 -1.40 19.72
N ALA A 78 -25.29 -0.22 20.28
CA ALA A 78 -25.38 0.00 21.72
C ALA A 78 -26.81 -0.21 22.26
N ALA A 79 -27.85 0.09 21.46
CA ALA A 79 -29.24 -0.18 21.85
C ALA A 79 -29.55 -1.67 22.01
N ASP A 80 -28.82 -2.53 21.29
CA ASP A 80 -28.89 -3.99 21.39
C ASP A 80 -27.80 -4.57 22.32
N GLY A 81 -27.11 -3.71 23.08
CA GLY A 81 -26.09 -4.11 24.05
C GLY A 81 -24.76 -4.51 23.43
N ILE A 82 -24.48 -4.12 22.19
CA ILE A 82 -23.22 -4.34 21.48
C ILE A 82 -22.43 -3.02 21.51
N ASP A 83 -21.33 -2.97 22.25
CA ASP A 83 -20.54 -1.74 22.41
C ASP A 83 -19.05 -2.04 22.62
N GLN A 84 -18.24 -1.00 22.82
CA GLN A 84 -16.80 -1.13 23.06
C GLN A 84 -16.44 -1.92 24.34
N GLY A 85 -17.40 -2.20 25.22
CA GLY A 85 -17.21 -3.01 26.42
C GLY A 85 -17.23 -4.51 26.15
N ASN A 86 -17.76 -4.95 25.00
CA ASN A 86 -17.84 -6.36 24.62
C ASN A 86 -17.47 -6.67 23.17
N THR A 87 -17.23 -5.66 22.34
CA THR A 87 -16.95 -5.80 20.91
C THR A 87 -15.69 -5.05 20.54
N LEU A 88 -14.84 -5.70 19.73
CA LEU A 88 -13.67 -5.08 19.12
C LEU A 88 -14.05 -4.53 17.74
N PHE A 89 -13.98 -3.23 17.58
CA PHE A 89 -14.16 -2.52 16.32
C PHE A 89 -12.81 -2.10 15.75
N VAL A 90 -12.61 -2.36 14.47
CA VAL A 90 -11.37 -2.06 13.75
C VAL A 90 -11.69 -1.45 12.42
N PHE A 91 -11.02 -0.35 12.12
CA PHE A 91 -11.23 0.46 10.94
C PHE A 91 -9.86 0.82 10.35
N THR A 92 -9.73 0.69 9.05
CA THR A 92 -8.52 1.09 8.30
C THR A 92 -8.94 1.41 6.88
N SER A 93 -8.07 2.04 6.12
CA SER A 93 -8.11 1.98 4.66
C SER A 93 -7.19 0.86 4.16
N ASP A 94 -7.47 0.36 2.96
CA ASP A 94 -6.61 -0.58 2.23
C ASP A 94 -5.38 0.13 1.64
N GLU A 95 -5.54 1.39 1.24
CA GLU A 95 -4.46 2.31 0.87
C GLU A 95 -4.88 3.78 1.12
N GLY A 96 -3.97 4.71 0.85
CA GLY A 96 -4.25 6.13 0.68
C GLY A 96 -4.25 6.49 -0.81
N ASP A 97 -4.45 7.77 -1.11
CA ASP A 97 -4.58 8.26 -2.48
C ASP A 97 -3.77 9.52 -2.73
N HIS A 98 -3.21 9.64 -3.93
CA HIS A 98 -2.57 10.84 -4.45
C HIS A 98 -3.50 11.63 -5.37
N PHE A 99 -3.80 12.88 -5.00
CA PHE A 99 -4.55 13.79 -5.87
C PHE A 99 -3.65 14.38 -6.97
N ALA A 100 -3.87 13.97 -8.22
CA ALA A 100 -3.09 14.42 -9.38
C ALA A 100 -3.52 15.80 -9.93
N GLY A 101 -4.65 16.34 -9.45
CA GLY A 101 -5.27 17.55 -10.00
C GLY A 101 -4.47 18.85 -9.77
N GLY A 102 -4.99 19.94 -10.33
CA GLY A 102 -4.37 21.26 -10.25
C GLY A 102 -4.45 21.91 -8.87
N PRO A 103 -3.91 23.14 -8.71
CA PRO A 103 -3.99 23.85 -7.44
C PRO A 103 -5.43 24.22 -7.07
N ALA A 104 -5.71 24.21 -5.77
CA ALA A 104 -7.01 24.56 -5.23
C ALA A 104 -7.33 26.08 -5.38
N SER A 105 -8.61 26.40 -5.53
CA SER A 105 -9.15 27.76 -5.60
C SER A 105 -10.41 27.91 -4.75
N PRO A 106 -10.63 29.05 -4.08
CA PRO A 106 -9.72 30.18 -3.94
C PRO A 106 -8.48 29.82 -3.11
N ALA A 107 -7.40 30.59 -3.25
CA ALA A 107 -6.21 30.40 -2.44
C ALA A 107 -6.55 30.44 -0.94
N GLY A 108 -6.07 29.46 -0.19
CA GLY A 108 -6.36 29.31 1.25
C GLY A 108 -7.72 28.70 1.57
N CYS A 109 -8.43 28.12 0.58
CA CYS A 109 -9.56 27.26 0.88
C CYS A 109 -9.12 26.07 1.75
N ASP A 110 -9.99 25.65 2.66
CA ASP A 110 -9.72 24.59 3.66
C ASP A 110 -10.75 23.45 3.58
N GLY A 111 -11.77 23.59 2.72
CA GLY A 111 -12.90 22.67 2.60
C GLY A 111 -13.90 22.69 3.75
N VAL A 112 -13.53 23.24 4.90
CA VAL A 112 -14.36 23.29 6.11
C VAL A 112 -15.09 24.62 6.21
N THR A 113 -14.35 25.73 6.16
CA THR A 113 -14.86 27.10 6.22
C THR A 113 -15.08 27.67 4.82
N VAL A 114 -14.17 27.36 3.91
CA VAL A 114 -14.16 27.84 2.52
C VAL A 114 -13.99 26.62 1.61
N PRO A 115 -15.04 26.22 0.87
CA PRO A 115 -14.96 25.11 -0.07
C PRO A 115 -13.90 25.34 -1.14
N CYS A 116 -13.14 24.30 -1.45
CA CYS A 116 -12.19 24.31 -2.56
C CYS A 116 -12.87 23.99 -3.89
N THR A 117 -12.27 24.46 -4.97
CA THR A 117 -12.62 24.15 -6.36
C THR A 117 -11.36 24.00 -7.19
N TYR A 118 -11.44 23.24 -8.27
CA TYR A 118 -10.29 22.88 -9.11
C TYR A 118 -10.66 23.08 -10.58
N THR A 119 -9.82 23.78 -11.32
CA THR A 119 -9.99 23.94 -12.78
C THR A 119 -9.56 22.69 -13.54
N LYS A 120 -8.55 22.00 -13.00
CA LYS A 120 -8.00 20.74 -13.49
C LYS A 120 -8.17 19.72 -12.39
N ILE A 121 -8.90 18.66 -12.68
CA ILE A 121 -9.26 17.61 -11.74
C ILE A 121 -9.17 16.35 -12.57
N GLY A 122 -8.22 15.47 -12.27
CA GLY A 122 -7.96 14.30 -13.09
C GLY A 122 -6.53 13.79 -12.97
N GLU A 123 -6.38 12.48 -12.98
CA GLU A 123 -5.13 11.77 -13.20
C GLU A 123 -4.61 12.04 -14.62
N VAL A 124 -3.31 11.86 -14.80
CA VAL A 124 -2.65 11.96 -16.11
C VAL A 124 -2.57 10.57 -16.72
N ASN A 125 -3.49 10.25 -17.61
CA ASN A 125 -3.43 9.00 -18.36
C ASN A 125 -2.31 9.05 -19.38
N ALA A 126 -1.41 8.08 -19.34
CA ALA A 126 -0.35 7.91 -20.31
C ALA A 126 -0.40 6.53 -21.00
N ASN A 127 -0.48 6.54 -22.33
CA ASN A 127 -0.35 5.36 -23.18
C ASN A 127 1.12 4.93 -23.21
N TYR A 128 1.48 4.11 -22.23
CA TYR A 128 2.83 3.60 -22.00
C TYR A 128 3.42 2.89 -23.23
N ALA A 129 2.62 2.07 -23.94
CA ALA A 129 3.06 1.43 -25.18
C ALA A 129 3.35 2.45 -26.30
N GLY A 130 2.55 3.52 -26.37
CA GLY A 130 2.76 4.60 -27.34
C GLY A 130 4.02 5.41 -27.06
N LEU A 131 4.29 5.71 -25.79
CA LEU A 131 5.49 6.43 -25.35
C LEU A 131 6.76 5.60 -25.59
N LEU A 132 6.77 4.32 -25.20
CA LEU A 132 7.88 3.39 -25.50
C LEU A 132 8.21 3.33 -26.99
N ALA A 133 7.19 3.21 -27.84
CA ALA A 133 7.40 3.12 -29.28
C ALA A 133 7.87 4.45 -29.89
N THR A 134 7.35 5.58 -29.42
CA THR A 134 7.60 6.90 -30.03
C THR A 134 8.90 7.53 -29.53
N GLU A 135 9.21 7.43 -28.23
CA GLU A 135 10.39 8.02 -27.61
C GLU A 135 11.61 7.11 -27.71
N GLN A 136 11.39 5.80 -27.52
CA GLN A 136 12.48 4.83 -27.36
C GLN A 136 12.57 3.81 -28.50
N GLY A 137 11.63 3.83 -29.45
CA GLY A 137 11.58 2.87 -30.57
C GLY A 137 11.26 1.43 -30.14
N VAL A 138 10.83 1.22 -28.89
CA VAL A 138 10.53 -0.12 -28.36
C VAL A 138 9.12 -0.52 -28.76
N THR A 139 9.03 -1.51 -29.66
CA THR A 139 7.77 -2.07 -30.16
C THR A 139 7.55 -3.53 -29.76
N THR A 140 8.38 -4.03 -28.83
CA THR A 140 8.27 -5.37 -28.26
C THR A 140 6.85 -5.61 -27.73
N PRO A 141 6.17 -6.71 -28.11
CA PRO A 141 4.81 -6.99 -27.63
C PRO A 141 4.76 -7.28 -26.12
N PHE A 142 3.84 -6.65 -25.40
CA PHE A 142 3.64 -6.84 -23.96
C PHE A 142 2.18 -6.62 -23.55
N LYS A 143 1.87 -6.95 -22.30
CA LYS A 143 0.63 -6.58 -21.60
C LYS A 143 1.00 -5.85 -20.31
N VAL A 144 0.08 -5.02 -19.83
CA VAL A 144 0.17 -4.38 -18.51
C VAL A 144 -1.08 -4.62 -17.73
N HIS A 145 -0.94 -4.74 -16.41
CA HIS A 145 -1.99 -4.30 -15.50
C HIS A 145 -1.92 -2.77 -15.47
N SER A 146 -2.95 -2.09 -16.01
CA SER A 146 -2.96 -0.64 -16.04
C SER A 146 -3.10 -0.09 -14.63
N ASP A 147 -2.19 0.78 -14.21
CA ASP A 147 -2.07 1.25 -12.83
C ASP A 147 -1.12 2.46 -12.77
N SER A 148 -1.01 3.12 -11.60
CA SER A 148 0.10 4.04 -11.32
C SER A 148 1.41 3.28 -11.07
N ALA A 149 1.32 2.03 -10.59
CA ALA A 149 2.44 1.10 -10.52
C ALA A 149 2.25 -0.11 -11.47
N PRO A 150 2.28 0.06 -12.80
CA PRO A 150 1.88 -0.99 -13.71
C PRO A 150 2.84 -2.19 -13.69
N THR A 151 2.26 -3.39 -13.57
CA THR A 151 3.01 -4.64 -13.76
C THR A 151 3.09 -4.98 -15.24
N VAL A 152 4.29 -5.28 -15.73
CA VAL A 152 4.58 -5.51 -17.16
C VAL A 152 4.81 -6.99 -17.44
N TYR A 153 4.12 -7.52 -18.44
CA TYR A 153 4.27 -8.90 -18.92
C TYR A 153 4.75 -8.89 -20.37
N ILE A 154 6.06 -9.07 -20.59
CA ILE A 154 6.61 -9.16 -21.94
C ILE A 154 6.18 -10.48 -22.58
N THR A 155 5.69 -10.41 -23.82
CA THR A 155 5.18 -11.59 -24.54
C THR A 155 6.28 -12.63 -24.68
N GLY A 156 5.96 -13.88 -24.33
CA GLY A 156 6.92 -15.00 -24.35
C GLY A 156 7.64 -15.22 -23.01
N ASN A 157 7.37 -14.39 -22.00
CA ASN A 157 7.95 -14.48 -20.66
C ASN A 157 9.48 -14.67 -20.67
N PRO A 158 10.22 -13.72 -21.29
CA PRO A 158 11.67 -13.80 -21.36
C PRO A 158 12.28 -13.78 -19.95
N ALA A 159 13.49 -14.35 -19.81
CA ALA A 159 14.26 -14.22 -18.58
C ALA A 159 14.55 -12.74 -18.27
N ARG A 160 14.70 -12.41 -16.99
CA ARG A 160 14.97 -11.03 -16.55
C ARG A 160 16.26 -10.44 -17.14
N ASP A 161 17.27 -11.28 -17.36
CA ASP A 161 18.56 -10.92 -17.94
C ASP A 161 18.60 -11.04 -19.47
N ALA A 162 17.48 -11.40 -20.11
CA ALA A 162 17.40 -11.46 -21.56
C ALA A 162 17.54 -10.06 -22.17
N ALA A 163 18.25 -9.95 -23.28
CA ALA A 163 18.49 -8.67 -23.96
C ALA A 163 17.21 -7.87 -24.27
N VAL A 164 16.09 -8.55 -24.57
CA VAL A 164 14.79 -7.91 -24.80
C VAL A 164 14.22 -7.27 -23.53
N THR A 165 14.30 -7.96 -22.39
CA THR A 165 13.85 -7.46 -21.08
C THR A 165 14.68 -6.26 -20.67
N ARG A 166 16.01 -6.41 -20.74
CA ARG A 166 16.96 -5.35 -20.38
C ARG A 166 16.84 -4.10 -21.25
N THR A 167 16.52 -4.26 -22.54
CA THR A 167 16.23 -3.11 -23.43
C THR A 167 14.94 -2.43 -23.03
N PHE A 168 13.92 -3.20 -22.65
CA PHE A 168 12.60 -2.70 -22.28
C PHE A 168 12.63 -1.92 -20.95
N GLU A 169 13.31 -2.43 -19.93
CA GLU A 169 13.47 -1.78 -18.62
C GLU A 169 14.21 -0.44 -18.75
N ARG A 170 15.33 -0.42 -19.49
CA ARG A 170 16.07 0.80 -19.78
C ARG A 170 15.24 1.84 -20.53
N ALA A 171 14.49 1.41 -21.56
CA ALA A 171 13.60 2.30 -22.28
C ALA A 171 12.50 2.88 -21.37
N THR A 172 11.95 2.04 -20.48
CA THR A 172 10.95 2.46 -19.49
C THR A 172 11.48 3.53 -18.56
N SER A 173 12.71 3.39 -18.06
CA SER A 173 13.32 4.40 -17.18
C SER A 173 13.50 5.77 -17.82
N GLN A 174 13.57 5.83 -19.15
CA GLN A 174 13.85 7.06 -19.89
C GLN A 174 12.60 7.79 -20.37
N LEU A 175 11.41 7.26 -20.08
CA LEU A 175 10.16 7.87 -20.54
C LEU A 175 9.89 9.20 -19.86
N THR A 176 9.47 10.16 -20.68
CA THR A 176 9.02 11.46 -20.22
C THR A 176 7.60 11.74 -20.69
N ALA A 177 6.94 12.71 -20.08
CA ALA A 177 5.65 13.19 -20.55
C ALA A 177 5.48 14.67 -20.24
N VAL A 178 4.87 15.42 -21.15
CA VAL A 178 4.41 16.78 -20.84
C VAL A 178 3.08 16.68 -20.11
N SER A 179 3.04 17.09 -18.85
CA SER A 179 1.82 17.05 -18.04
C SER A 179 0.77 18.03 -18.60
N PRO A 180 -0.45 17.56 -18.89
CA PRO A 180 -1.54 18.42 -19.35
C PRO A 180 -2.11 19.31 -18.24
N ILE A 181 -1.68 19.11 -16.99
CA ILE A 181 -2.13 19.85 -15.81
C ILE A 181 -1.16 21.01 -15.52
N THR A 182 0.15 20.73 -15.48
CA THR A 182 1.18 21.71 -15.11
C THR A 182 1.89 22.33 -16.32
N GLY A 183 1.93 21.63 -17.46
CA GLY A 183 2.72 22.00 -18.63
C GLY A 183 4.21 21.65 -18.52
N ASN A 184 4.65 21.04 -17.42
CA ASN A 184 6.03 20.60 -17.24
C ASN A 184 6.31 19.28 -17.96
N THR A 185 7.58 19.02 -18.28
CA THR A 185 8.04 17.69 -18.70
C THR A 185 8.44 16.91 -17.46
N ASP A 186 7.69 15.86 -17.16
CA ASP A 186 7.92 14.98 -16.03
C ASP A 186 8.65 13.70 -16.48
N THR A 187 9.51 13.17 -15.61
CA THR A 187 10.03 11.80 -15.74
C THR A 187 9.00 10.85 -15.17
N ILE A 188 8.52 9.93 -15.99
CA ILE A 188 7.43 9.02 -15.63
C ILE A 188 7.90 7.98 -14.61
N THR A 189 9.08 7.40 -14.80
CA THR A 189 9.56 6.31 -13.95
C THR A 189 10.21 6.86 -12.68
N LYS A 190 9.74 6.42 -11.51
CA LYS A 190 10.38 6.72 -10.21
C LYS A 190 11.15 5.52 -9.67
N PHE A 191 10.57 4.32 -9.76
CA PHE A 191 11.25 3.08 -9.39
C PHE A 191 10.94 1.93 -10.34
N LEU A 192 11.84 0.95 -10.37
CA LEU A 192 11.67 -0.29 -11.13
C LEU A 192 12.04 -1.49 -10.25
N ALA A 193 11.23 -2.54 -10.32
CA ALA A 193 11.46 -3.80 -9.62
C ALA A 193 11.34 -4.98 -10.59
N ASP A 194 12.46 -5.68 -10.85
CA ASP A 194 12.43 -6.98 -11.54
C ASP A 194 12.12 -8.12 -10.54
N PRO A 195 12.05 -9.40 -10.97
CA PRO A 195 11.68 -10.50 -10.08
C PRO A 195 12.57 -10.72 -8.85
N VAL A 196 13.79 -10.21 -8.81
CA VAL A 196 14.64 -10.24 -7.60
C VAL A 196 14.17 -9.20 -6.61
N GLU A 197 13.95 -7.95 -7.02
CA GLU A 197 13.42 -6.91 -6.12
C GLU A 197 11.98 -7.19 -5.71
N MET A 198 11.14 -7.63 -6.64
CA MET A 198 9.77 -8.05 -6.31
C MET A 198 9.75 -9.15 -5.25
N LYS A 199 10.78 -10.00 -5.19
CA LYS A 199 10.90 -10.99 -4.11
C LYS A 199 11.29 -10.33 -2.78
N ALA A 200 12.12 -9.30 -2.78
CA ALA A 200 12.42 -8.50 -1.59
C ALA A 200 11.16 -7.80 -1.05
N LEU A 201 10.29 -7.32 -1.93
CA LEU A 201 9.05 -6.61 -1.59
C LEU A 201 7.83 -7.52 -1.38
N HIS A 202 8.01 -8.85 -1.36
CA HIS A 202 6.91 -9.83 -1.22
C HIS A 202 5.85 -9.79 -2.35
N MET A 203 6.24 -9.37 -3.55
CA MET A 203 5.39 -9.25 -4.74
C MET A 203 5.44 -10.49 -5.66
N VAL A 204 6.23 -11.51 -5.32
CA VAL A 204 6.30 -12.77 -6.07
C VAL A 204 5.30 -13.77 -5.51
N THR A 205 4.33 -14.16 -6.33
CA THR A 205 3.32 -15.15 -5.93
C THR A 205 3.81 -16.58 -6.15
N SER A 206 3.12 -17.56 -5.56
CA SER A 206 3.40 -18.99 -5.79
C SER A 206 3.09 -19.47 -7.21
N ASP A 207 2.35 -18.69 -8.00
CA ASP A 207 2.03 -18.97 -9.39
C ASP A 207 3.00 -18.20 -10.31
N PRO A 208 3.96 -18.88 -10.97
CA PRO A 208 4.91 -18.22 -11.86
C PRO A 208 4.24 -17.45 -13.00
N ALA A 209 3.01 -17.83 -13.40
CA ALA A 209 2.27 -17.12 -14.44
C ALA A 209 1.70 -15.76 -14.00
N ARG A 210 1.66 -15.52 -12.69
CA ARG A 210 1.23 -14.23 -12.08
C ARG A 210 2.40 -13.37 -11.62
N THR A 211 3.63 -13.81 -11.85
CA THR A 211 4.81 -12.97 -11.60
C THR A 211 5.08 -12.16 -12.87
N PRO A 212 5.03 -10.83 -12.81
CA PRO A 212 5.30 -10.01 -13.99
C PRO A 212 6.78 -10.09 -14.38
N THR A 213 7.09 -9.64 -15.59
CA THR A 213 8.48 -9.51 -16.06
C THR A 213 9.22 -8.48 -15.22
N PHE A 214 8.58 -7.35 -14.91
CA PHE A 214 9.01 -6.36 -13.93
C PHE A 214 7.81 -5.46 -13.58
N THR A 215 7.95 -4.67 -12.52
CA THR A 215 6.98 -3.64 -12.11
C THR A 215 7.63 -2.27 -12.18
N LEU A 216 6.88 -1.30 -12.70
CA LEU A 216 7.22 0.11 -12.70
C LEU A 216 6.41 0.78 -11.59
N PHE A 217 7.05 1.68 -10.83
CA PHE A 217 6.42 2.61 -9.91
C PHE A 217 6.58 4.01 -10.51
N ALA A 218 5.48 4.63 -10.92
CA ALA A 218 5.50 5.84 -11.73
C ALA A 218 5.56 7.12 -10.87
N ASP A 219 5.56 8.26 -11.55
CA ASP A 219 5.18 9.51 -10.94
C ASP A 219 3.71 9.41 -10.52
N PRO A 220 3.35 9.71 -9.26
CA PRO A 220 2.02 9.40 -8.73
C PRO A 220 0.91 10.21 -9.42
N ASN A 221 1.23 11.21 -10.24
CA ASN A 221 0.25 11.89 -11.08
C ASN A 221 -0.24 11.04 -12.27
N TYR A 222 0.46 9.96 -12.61
CA TYR A 222 0.25 9.21 -13.84
C TYR A 222 -0.47 7.88 -13.61
N PHE A 223 -1.47 7.61 -14.43
CA PHE A 223 -2.06 6.30 -14.60
C PHE A 223 -1.63 5.72 -15.95
N LEU A 224 -0.93 4.59 -15.94
CA LEU A 224 -0.29 4.03 -17.12
C LEU A 224 -1.12 2.88 -17.70
N PHE A 225 -1.38 2.94 -19.00
CA PHE A 225 -2.10 1.90 -19.75
C PHE A 225 -1.39 1.57 -21.07
N ALA A 226 -1.72 0.43 -21.67
CA ALA A 226 -1.19 0.05 -22.98
C ALA A 226 -2.27 0.07 -24.08
N ALA A 227 -2.07 0.90 -25.11
CA ALA A 227 -2.91 0.97 -26.30
C ALA A 227 -2.06 0.92 -27.59
N ALA A 228 -2.39 1.73 -28.60
CA ALA A 228 -1.66 1.74 -29.86
C ALA A 228 -0.17 2.10 -29.62
N PRO A 229 0.79 1.39 -30.25
CA PRO A 229 2.23 1.62 -30.05
C PRO A 229 2.73 2.80 -30.89
N ASN A 230 2.10 3.96 -30.73
CA ASN A 230 2.51 5.25 -31.29
C ASN A 230 1.73 6.37 -30.59
N CYS A 231 2.24 7.59 -30.69
CA CYS A 231 1.57 8.81 -30.23
C CYS A 231 0.96 9.62 -31.38
N ASN A 232 0.40 8.96 -32.40
CA ASN A 232 -0.34 9.66 -33.47
C ASN A 232 -1.64 10.30 -32.94
N SER A 233 -2.20 9.72 -31.88
CA SER A 233 -3.14 10.41 -30.97
C SER A 233 -2.38 10.78 -29.70
N PRO A 234 -2.82 11.81 -28.94
CA PRO A 234 -2.16 12.20 -27.70
C PRO A 234 -1.94 10.98 -26.79
N CYS A 235 -0.67 10.68 -26.50
CA CYS A 235 -0.33 9.62 -25.56
C CYS A 235 -0.60 10.02 -24.12
N VAL A 236 -0.66 11.32 -23.83
CA VAL A 236 -0.80 11.86 -22.48
C VAL A 236 -2.02 12.77 -22.45
N THR A 237 -2.96 12.50 -21.55
CA THR A 237 -4.23 13.23 -21.42
C THR A 237 -4.65 13.32 -19.96
N GLU A 238 -5.25 14.43 -19.55
CA GLU A 238 -5.98 14.50 -18.28
C GLU A 238 -7.26 13.67 -18.38
N GLN A 239 -7.60 12.89 -17.34
CA GLN A 239 -8.87 12.17 -17.22
C GLN A 239 -9.70 12.67 -16.04
N PRO A 240 -10.63 13.62 -16.24
CA PRO A 240 -11.41 14.18 -15.14
C PRO A 240 -12.41 13.24 -14.46
N GLY A 241 -12.55 12.01 -14.98
CA GLY A 241 -13.33 10.96 -14.33
C GLY A 241 -12.67 10.43 -13.06
N PHE A 242 -11.34 10.43 -13.00
CA PHE A 242 -10.52 9.80 -11.96
C PHE A 242 -9.47 10.81 -11.53
N ALA A 243 -9.48 11.31 -10.30
CA ALA A 243 -8.56 12.38 -9.87
C ALA A 243 -7.53 11.93 -8.83
N TRP A 244 -7.59 10.67 -8.43
CA TRP A 244 -6.88 10.08 -7.33
C TRP A 244 -6.20 8.80 -7.80
N ASN A 245 -4.88 8.76 -7.72
CA ASN A 245 -4.08 7.59 -8.05
C ASN A 245 -3.61 6.91 -6.77
N HIS A 246 -3.47 5.60 -6.83
CA HIS A 246 -3.00 4.75 -5.75
C HIS A 246 -2.35 3.49 -6.33
N GLY A 247 -1.89 2.55 -5.48
CA GLY A 247 -1.14 1.34 -5.90
C GLY A 247 0.39 1.47 -5.94
N ASP A 248 0.94 2.62 -5.55
CA ASP A 248 2.37 2.95 -5.62
C ASP A 248 3.01 3.11 -4.22
N VAL A 249 4.33 3.38 -4.15
CA VAL A 249 5.15 3.35 -2.92
C VAL A 249 5.27 4.70 -2.21
N GLN A 250 4.67 5.76 -2.76
CA GLN A 250 4.79 7.10 -2.19
C GLN A 250 4.06 7.16 -0.84
N PRO A 251 4.59 7.92 0.14
CA PRO A 251 4.04 7.93 1.49
C PRO A 251 2.57 8.33 1.57
N GLU A 252 2.08 9.23 0.72
CA GLU A 252 0.67 9.64 0.67
C GLU A 252 -0.28 8.50 0.27
N ILE A 253 0.21 7.50 -0.47
CA ILE A 253 -0.53 6.30 -0.87
C ILE A 253 -0.36 5.19 0.17
N THR A 254 0.82 5.04 0.77
CA THR A 254 1.13 3.89 1.64
C THR A 254 0.96 4.17 3.13
N THR A 255 0.87 5.44 3.54
CA THR A 255 0.65 5.82 4.94
C THR A 255 -0.84 5.89 5.22
N THR A 256 -1.40 4.78 5.71
CA THR A 256 -2.80 4.66 6.11
C THR A 256 -2.97 4.88 7.62
N TRP A 257 -4.21 4.75 8.11
CA TRP A 257 -4.55 4.87 9.52
C TRP A 257 -5.22 3.58 10.01
N LEU A 258 -4.94 3.20 11.25
CA LEU A 258 -5.61 2.10 11.93
C LEU A 258 -6.36 2.63 13.16
N GLY A 259 -7.68 2.54 13.14
CA GLY A 259 -8.55 2.82 14.28
C GLY A 259 -8.95 1.52 14.97
N MET A 260 -8.74 1.43 16.29
CA MET A 260 -9.17 0.30 17.10
C MET A 260 -9.89 0.77 18.36
N VAL A 261 -11.02 0.16 18.69
CA VAL A 261 -11.75 0.41 19.94
C VAL A 261 -12.44 -0.86 20.40
N GLY A 262 -12.32 -1.19 21.69
CA GLY A 262 -12.90 -2.40 22.25
C GLY A 262 -12.18 -2.87 23.51
N PRO A 263 -12.57 -4.04 24.05
CA PRO A 263 -11.94 -4.61 25.23
C PRO A 263 -10.44 -4.81 25.00
N GLY A 264 -9.63 -4.28 25.91
CA GLY A 264 -8.18 -4.49 25.91
C GLY A 264 -7.40 -3.52 25.04
N VAL A 265 -8.06 -2.58 24.35
CA VAL A 265 -7.41 -1.50 23.60
C VAL A 265 -7.30 -0.24 24.48
N ASP A 266 -6.09 0.30 24.61
CA ASP A 266 -5.82 1.52 25.36
C ASP A 266 -6.41 2.76 24.66
N GLN A 267 -7.06 3.61 25.46
CA GLN A 267 -7.78 4.80 24.99
C GLN A 267 -6.85 6.03 25.00
N VAL A 268 -5.67 5.92 24.38
CA VAL A 268 -4.65 6.97 24.37
C VAL A 268 -4.87 8.03 23.28
N GLY A 269 -5.86 7.83 22.40
CA GLY A 269 -6.12 8.69 21.26
C GLY A 269 -5.22 8.38 20.07
N VAL A 270 -4.77 9.41 19.36
CA VAL A 270 -3.91 9.26 18.17
C VAL A 270 -2.47 8.97 18.59
N ASP A 271 -1.95 7.83 18.17
CA ASP A 271 -0.52 7.51 18.20
C ASP A 271 0.10 7.77 16.83
N SER A 272 1.01 8.75 16.76
CA SER A 272 1.72 9.13 15.53
C SER A 272 3.18 8.64 15.51
N THR A 273 3.53 7.67 16.36
CA THR A 273 4.91 7.24 16.59
C THR A 273 5.15 5.76 16.37
N THR A 274 4.13 4.92 16.61
CA THR A 274 4.24 3.49 16.33
C THR A 274 4.21 3.25 14.84
N TRP A 275 5.28 2.65 14.32
CA TRP A 275 5.33 2.15 12.95
C TRP A 275 4.65 0.77 12.89
N SER A 276 3.73 0.60 11.94
CA SER A 276 3.02 -0.65 11.65
C SER A 276 2.69 -0.75 10.16
N ASP A 277 2.40 -1.96 9.68
CA ASP A 277 1.76 -2.17 8.39
C ASP A 277 0.47 -3.01 8.52
N HIS A 278 -0.26 -3.21 7.41
CA HIS A 278 -1.53 -3.95 7.44
C HIS A 278 -1.42 -5.40 7.92
N THR A 279 -0.25 -6.03 7.79
CA THR A 279 -0.04 -7.41 8.24
C THR A 279 -0.09 -7.53 9.77
N ASP A 280 0.16 -6.43 10.49
CA ASP A 280 0.14 -6.37 11.95
C ASP A 280 -1.29 -6.42 12.51
N ILE A 281 -2.32 -6.10 11.70
CA ILE A 281 -3.71 -6.04 12.17
C ILE A 281 -4.17 -7.40 12.69
N LYS A 282 -4.04 -8.46 11.87
CA LYS A 282 -4.54 -9.79 12.23
C LYS A 282 -3.93 -10.36 13.52
N PRO A 283 -2.60 -10.44 13.71
CA PRO A 283 -2.02 -10.94 14.96
C PRO A 283 -2.41 -10.07 16.16
N THR A 284 -2.58 -8.75 15.96
CA THR A 284 -3.13 -7.86 17.00
C THR A 284 -4.54 -8.27 17.42
N LEU A 285 -5.43 -8.57 16.48
CA LEU A 285 -6.78 -9.09 16.78
C LEU A 285 -6.71 -10.42 17.50
N MET A 286 -5.86 -11.34 17.03
CA MET A 286 -5.75 -12.67 17.64
C MET A 286 -5.33 -12.59 19.10
N VAL A 287 -4.37 -11.74 19.45
CA VAL A 287 -3.98 -11.53 20.85
C VAL A 287 -5.12 -10.94 21.68
N LEU A 288 -5.80 -9.90 21.20
CA LEU A 288 -6.91 -9.26 21.91
C LEU A 288 -8.08 -10.22 22.15
N LEU A 289 -8.37 -11.09 21.18
CA LEU A 289 -9.46 -12.07 21.24
C LEU A 289 -9.08 -13.36 21.98
N GLY A 290 -7.81 -13.53 22.36
CA GLY A 290 -7.30 -14.77 22.97
C GLY A 290 -7.33 -15.95 22.00
N LEU A 291 -7.23 -15.69 20.69
CA LEU A 291 -7.21 -16.65 19.61
C LEU A 291 -5.79 -16.89 19.10
N LYS A 292 -5.65 -17.87 18.22
CA LYS A 292 -4.42 -18.18 17.50
C LYS A 292 -4.76 -18.79 16.15
N ASP A 293 -3.92 -18.54 15.16
CA ASP A 293 -3.95 -19.25 13.89
C ASP A 293 -3.06 -20.50 13.92
N ASP A 294 -3.20 -21.35 12.90
CA ASP A 294 -2.37 -22.54 12.68
C ASP A 294 -1.23 -22.29 11.68
N TYR A 295 -1.00 -21.03 11.31
CA TYR A 295 0.07 -20.57 10.44
C TYR A 295 0.78 -19.34 11.04
N SER A 296 2.02 -19.11 10.62
CA SER A 296 2.82 -17.93 11.02
C SER A 296 2.29 -16.68 10.32
N HIS A 297 2.27 -15.55 11.02
CA HIS A 297 1.91 -14.26 10.46
C HIS A 297 3.13 -13.60 9.78
N ASP A 298 2.86 -12.70 8.82
CA ASP A 298 3.86 -11.78 8.25
C ASP A 298 3.98 -10.47 9.07
N GLY A 299 3.05 -10.27 10.01
CA GLY A 299 3.00 -9.14 10.92
C GLY A 299 3.16 -9.55 12.38
N ARG A 300 3.28 -8.56 13.24
CA ARG A 300 3.41 -8.74 14.70
C ARG A 300 2.23 -8.10 15.43
N ALA A 301 1.98 -8.50 16.67
CA ALA A 301 0.95 -7.84 17.47
C ALA A 301 1.39 -6.42 17.91
N LEU A 302 0.50 -5.44 17.78
CA LEU A 302 0.71 -4.05 18.21
C LEU A 302 0.48 -3.91 19.72
N THR A 303 1.23 -4.63 20.55
CA THR A 303 1.00 -4.65 22.01
C THR A 303 1.22 -3.31 22.72
N GLU A 304 1.81 -2.33 22.03
CA GLU A 304 1.90 -0.92 22.43
C GLU A 304 0.52 -0.37 22.79
N VAL A 305 -0.49 -0.67 21.95
CA VAL A 305 -1.85 -0.11 22.05
C VAL A 305 -2.78 -0.89 22.97
N PHE A 306 -2.27 -1.91 23.68
CA PHE A 306 -3.09 -2.73 24.57
C PHE A 306 -3.17 -2.15 25.97
N SER A 307 -4.28 -2.34 26.64
CA SER A 307 -4.36 -2.17 28.10
C SER A 307 -3.52 -3.19 28.83
N GLY A 308 -2.96 -2.77 29.98
CA GLY A 308 -2.01 -3.60 30.74
C GLY A 308 -2.54 -4.97 31.16
N TRP A 309 -3.86 -5.16 31.27
CA TRP A 309 -4.47 -6.47 31.54
C TRP A 309 -4.53 -7.36 30.29
N ALA A 310 -4.69 -6.77 29.10
CA ALA A 310 -4.79 -7.47 27.81
C ALA A 310 -3.42 -7.81 27.21
N LYS A 311 -2.34 -7.12 27.60
CA LYS A 311 -0.98 -7.47 27.17
C LYS A 311 -0.60 -8.90 27.61
N PRO A 312 -0.07 -9.76 26.73
CA PRO A 312 0.55 -11.02 27.13
C PRO A 312 1.72 -10.80 28.10
N ALA A 313 1.87 -11.64 29.12
CA ALA A 313 2.91 -11.45 30.14
C ALA A 313 4.34 -11.40 29.56
N ALA A 314 4.60 -12.17 28.49
CA ALA A 314 5.89 -12.21 27.82
C ALA A 314 6.19 -10.94 26.99
N THR A 315 5.17 -10.15 26.62
CA THR A 315 5.34 -8.86 25.93
C THR A 315 5.38 -7.68 26.92
N LYS A 316 4.94 -7.88 28.19
CA LYS A 316 4.95 -6.84 29.26
C LYS A 316 6.35 -6.40 29.71
N LYS A 317 7.42 -7.18 29.47
CA LYS A 317 8.80 -6.75 29.75
C LYS A 317 9.27 -5.79 28.64
N ALA A 318 8.78 -4.56 28.74
CA ALA A 318 8.75 -3.50 27.73
C ALA A 318 10.13 -2.93 27.30
N GLY A 319 10.97 -3.77 26.71
CA GLY A 319 12.17 -3.35 25.98
C GLY A 319 12.44 -4.32 24.83
N ALA A 320 12.83 -5.55 25.16
CA ALA A 320 13.20 -6.57 24.19
C ALA A 320 12.17 -6.83 23.08
N TYR A 321 10.91 -7.12 23.43
CA TYR A 321 9.86 -7.43 22.44
C TYR A 321 9.64 -6.26 21.46
N ILE A 322 9.41 -5.05 21.97
CA ILE A 322 9.15 -3.87 21.14
C ILE A 322 10.34 -3.55 20.23
N LYS A 323 11.57 -3.65 20.74
CA LYS A 323 12.78 -3.44 19.94
C LYS A 323 12.86 -4.42 18.76
N VAL A 324 12.60 -5.70 19.00
CA VAL A 324 12.59 -6.73 17.94
C VAL A 324 11.44 -6.48 16.99
N ALA A 325 10.24 -6.20 17.48
CA ALA A 325 9.05 -5.95 16.65
C ALA A 325 9.26 -4.76 15.70
N GLN A 326 9.78 -3.64 16.21
CA GLN A 326 10.07 -2.45 15.41
C GLN A 326 11.16 -2.72 14.37
N ALA A 327 12.25 -3.39 14.74
CA ALA A 327 13.33 -3.73 13.81
C ALA A 327 12.86 -4.74 12.74
N TYR A 328 12.06 -5.73 13.12
CA TYR A 328 11.44 -6.70 12.21
C TYR A 328 10.63 -5.99 11.13
N LYS A 329 9.78 -5.03 11.53
CA LYS A 329 8.98 -4.27 10.58
C LYS A 329 9.81 -3.41 9.62
N GLN A 330 10.93 -2.85 10.07
CA GLN A 330 11.81 -2.08 9.18
C GLN A 330 12.55 -2.93 8.14
N ILE A 331 12.77 -4.23 8.41
CA ILE A 331 13.42 -5.13 7.46
C ILE A 331 12.43 -5.93 6.62
N ASP A 332 11.23 -6.19 7.12
CA ASP A 332 10.33 -7.17 6.50
C ASP A 332 9.13 -6.56 5.77
N ALA A 333 8.66 -5.38 6.18
CA ALA A 333 7.60 -4.71 5.44
C ALA A 333 8.10 -4.18 4.09
N ALA A 334 7.25 -4.26 3.06
CA ALA A 334 7.61 -3.81 1.71
C ALA A 334 8.04 -2.32 1.67
N VAL A 335 7.39 -1.46 2.47
CA VAL A 335 7.73 -0.03 2.60
C VAL A 335 8.53 0.28 3.87
N GLY A 336 9.12 -0.74 4.51
CA GLY A 336 10.13 -0.56 5.55
C GLY A 336 11.44 0.00 4.99
N GLN A 337 12.35 0.42 5.87
CA GLN A 337 13.67 0.94 5.46
C GLN A 337 14.43 0.02 4.51
N PHE A 338 14.38 -1.30 4.74
CA PHE A 338 15.04 -2.27 3.86
C PHE A 338 14.41 -2.26 2.46
N GLY A 339 13.09 -2.43 2.35
CA GLY A 339 12.39 -2.51 1.07
C GLY A 339 12.53 -1.23 0.23
N LEU A 340 12.42 -0.05 0.84
CA LEU A 340 12.62 1.22 0.11
C LEU A 340 14.07 1.40 -0.37
N ALA A 341 15.05 0.94 0.42
CA ALA A 341 16.46 0.99 0.02
C ALA A 341 16.76 0.00 -1.12
N THR A 342 16.26 -1.24 -1.03
CA THR A 342 16.44 -2.24 -2.10
C THR A 342 15.75 -1.83 -3.38
N LEU A 343 14.56 -1.21 -3.31
CA LEU A 343 13.85 -0.70 -4.47
C LEU A 343 14.65 0.39 -5.20
N SER A 344 15.32 1.27 -4.44
CA SER A 344 16.23 2.26 -5.01
C SER A 344 17.45 1.62 -5.69
N ALA A 345 18.04 0.60 -5.08
CA ALA A 345 19.14 -0.17 -5.68
C ALA A 345 18.72 -0.91 -6.97
N SER A 346 17.56 -1.57 -6.95
CA SER A 346 16.95 -2.24 -8.10
C SER A 346 16.72 -1.26 -9.25
N THR A 347 16.22 -0.07 -8.95
CA THR A 347 16.00 0.97 -9.97
C THR A 347 17.31 1.32 -10.69
N ARG A 348 18.42 1.53 -9.94
CA ARG A 348 19.75 1.76 -10.53
C ARG A 348 20.25 0.58 -11.36
N ALA A 349 19.99 -0.65 -10.89
CA ALA A 349 20.35 -1.87 -11.61
C ALA A 349 19.61 -1.96 -12.94
N LEU A 350 18.31 -1.66 -12.96
CA LEU A 350 17.46 -1.74 -14.14
C LEU A 350 17.77 -0.64 -15.16
N GLU A 351 18.07 0.56 -14.69
CA GLU A 351 18.49 1.72 -15.50
C GLU A 351 19.86 1.56 -16.17
N SER A 352 20.76 0.77 -15.57
CA SER A 352 22.15 0.72 -16.00
C SER A 352 22.35 0.27 -17.44
N ASN A 353 23.24 0.97 -18.15
CA ASN A 353 23.77 0.64 -19.48
C ASN A 353 25.26 0.28 -19.43
N SER A 354 25.72 -0.33 -18.33
CA SER A 354 27.10 -0.83 -18.27
C SER A 354 27.35 -1.89 -19.33
N SER A 355 28.58 -1.94 -19.87
CA SER A 355 28.96 -2.95 -20.88
C SER A 355 28.71 -4.37 -20.35
N GLY A 356 28.00 -5.18 -21.15
CA GLY A 356 27.67 -6.56 -20.79
C GLY A 356 26.74 -6.69 -19.58
N ASP A 357 25.98 -5.64 -19.24
CA ASP A 357 25.08 -5.60 -18.06
C ASP A 357 25.78 -5.89 -16.73
N ALA A 358 27.07 -5.56 -16.64
CA ALA A 358 27.90 -5.83 -15.46
C ALA A 358 27.34 -5.21 -14.17
N THR A 359 26.89 -3.96 -14.19
CA THR A 359 26.28 -3.28 -13.03
C THR A 359 24.94 -3.90 -12.66
N TYR A 360 24.10 -4.26 -13.63
CA TYR A 360 22.84 -4.95 -13.36
C TYR A 360 23.10 -6.29 -12.67
N ALA A 361 23.98 -7.11 -13.25
CA ALA A 361 24.32 -8.41 -12.68
C ALA A 361 24.91 -8.30 -11.27
N ASP A 362 25.79 -7.32 -11.02
CA ASP A 362 26.40 -7.09 -9.72
C ASP A 362 25.37 -6.68 -8.65
N LEU A 363 24.59 -5.62 -8.91
CA LEU A 363 23.60 -5.12 -7.97
C LEU A 363 22.52 -6.15 -7.67
N GLU A 364 22.02 -6.85 -8.70
CA GLU A 364 20.99 -7.85 -8.50
C GLU A 364 21.47 -9.10 -7.75
N ASN A 365 22.72 -9.51 -7.92
CA ASN A 365 23.29 -10.61 -7.14
C ASN A 365 23.43 -10.22 -5.66
N GLN A 366 23.79 -8.96 -5.39
CA GLN A 366 23.84 -8.42 -4.03
C GLN A 366 22.44 -8.30 -3.42
N LEU A 367 21.44 -7.82 -4.18
CA LEU A 367 20.03 -7.79 -3.76
C LEU A 367 19.48 -9.18 -3.43
N ALA A 368 19.77 -10.18 -4.27
CA ALA A 368 19.36 -11.55 -4.01
C ALA A 368 19.98 -12.13 -2.72
N THR A 369 21.24 -11.77 -2.45
CA THR A 369 21.94 -12.15 -1.21
C THR A 369 21.32 -11.48 0.00
N LEU A 370 21.16 -10.15 -0.03
CA LEU A 370 20.52 -9.38 1.04
C LEU A 370 19.10 -9.87 1.34
N THR A 371 18.33 -10.19 0.31
CA THR A 371 16.98 -10.75 0.47
C THR A 371 17.01 -12.10 1.18
N SER A 372 17.98 -12.96 0.86
CA SER A 372 18.15 -14.25 1.55
C SER A 372 18.50 -14.06 3.03
N ASP A 373 19.42 -13.14 3.32
CA ASP A 373 19.86 -12.85 4.69
C ASP A 373 18.74 -12.20 5.51
N ARG A 374 18.00 -11.25 4.91
CA ARG A 374 16.77 -10.67 5.48
C ARG A 374 15.76 -11.76 5.80
N ASN A 375 15.45 -12.66 4.86
CA ASN A 375 14.45 -13.71 5.08
C ASN A 375 14.82 -14.64 6.25
N ALA A 376 16.10 -15.00 6.38
CA ALA A 376 16.59 -15.83 7.48
C ALA A 376 16.45 -15.12 8.84
N LEU A 377 16.81 -13.84 8.90
CA LEU A 377 16.67 -13.03 10.10
C LEU A 377 15.20 -12.80 10.46
N ALA A 378 14.38 -12.39 9.49
CA ALA A 378 12.94 -12.18 9.63
C ALA A 378 12.24 -13.43 10.17
N THR A 379 12.55 -14.61 9.63
CA THR A 379 12.04 -15.91 10.13
C THR A 379 12.37 -16.13 11.61
N THR A 380 13.59 -15.77 12.02
CA THR A 380 14.01 -15.89 13.43
C THR A 380 13.27 -14.89 14.32
N MET A 381 13.14 -13.65 13.87
CA MET A 381 12.48 -12.58 14.62
C MET A 381 10.99 -12.88 14.80
N ILE A 382 10.27 -13.24 13.74
CA ILE A 382 8.83 -13.52 13.81
C ILE A 382 8.52 -14.72 14.71
N GLY A 383 9.32 -15.79 14.64
CA GLY A 383 9.14 -16.94 15.54
C GLY A 383 9.30 -16.59 17.03
N LEU A 384 10.18 -15.63 17.36
CA LEU A 384 10.31 -15.12 18.73
C LEU A 384 9.17 -14.19 19.12
N LEU A 385 8.70 -13.34 18.19
CA LEU A 385 7.57 -12.44 18.42
C LEU A 385 6.29 -13.25 18.68
N GLU A 386 5.95 -14.22 17.82
CA GLU A 386 4.80 -15.10 18.02
C GLU A 386 4.93 -15.97 19.27
N GLY A 387 6.15 -16.42 19.59
CA GLY A 387 6.45 -17.11 20.83
C GLY A 387 6.11 -16.27 22.07
N ALA A 388 6.34 -14.95 22.03
CA ALA A 388 5.96 -14.03 23.10
C ALA A 388 4.47 -13.71 23.11
N GLU A 389 3.87 -13.50 21.94
CA GLU A 389 2.47 -13.12 21.76
C GLU A 389 1.51 -14.25 22.16
N PHE A 390 1.77 -15.46 21.68
CA PHE A 390 0.86 -16.61 21.79
C PHE A 390 1.42 -17.75 22.66
N GLY A 391 2.75 -17.86 22.79
CA GLY A 391 3.42 -18.96 23.49
C GLY A 391 3.88 -18.66 24.92
N GLY A 392 3.73 -17.42 25.38
CA GLY A 392 4.22 -16.98 26.70
C GLY A 392 5.75 -17.03 26.86
N GLN A 393 6.50 -17.08 25.75
CA GLN A 393 7.97 -17.17 25.72
C GLN A 393 8.58 -15.76 25.63
N PRO A 394 9.17 -15.22 26.71
CA PRO A 394 9.75 -13.88 26.66
C PRO A 394 11.03 -13.85 25.83
N ILE A 395 11.26 -12.73 25.14
CA ILE A 395 12.52 -12.44 24.45
C ILE A 395 13.50 -11.85 25.48
N SER A 396 14.72 -12.39 25.55
CA SER A 396 15.77 -11.82 26.41
C SER A 396 16.37 -10.55 25.81
N GLU A 397 16.86 -9.63 26.65
CA GLU A 397 17.53 -8.41 26.16
C GLU A 397 18.75 -8.71 25.29
N HIS A 398 19.49 -9.79 25.58
CA HIS A 398 20.63 -10.20 24.75
C HIS A 398 20.19 -10.64 23.35
N GLN A 399 19.13 -11.47 23.24
CA GLN A 399 18.57 -11.85 21.95
C GLN A 399 18.08 -10.62 21.18
N ALA A 400 17.34 -9.73 21.86
CA ALA A 400 16.84 -8.52 21.23
C ALA A 400 17.96 -7.61 20.71
N GLN A 401 19.03 -7.42 21.49
CA GLN A 401 20.19 -6.63 21.06
C GLN A 401 20.87 -7.23 19.82
N SER A 402 21.10 -8.55 19.79
CA SER A 402 21.69 -9.22 18.62
C SER A 402 20.84 -9.01 17.38
N LEU A 403 19.55 -9.35 17.44
CA LEU A 403 18.64 -9.28 16.30
C LEU A 403 18.46 -7.86 15.77
N VAL A 404 18.37 -6.87 16.67
CA VAL A 404 18.26 -5.46 16.27
C VAL A 404 19.55 -4.98 15.61
N SER A 405 20.72 -5.37 16.12
CA SER A 405 21.99 -5.04 15.48
C SER A 405 22.13 -5.70 14.11
N GLU A 406 21.73 -6.96 13.95
CA GLU A 406 21.71 -7.66 12.67
C GLU A 406 20.76 -6.99 11.66
N ALA A 407 19.56 -6.60 12.10
CA ALA A 407 18.60 -5.86 11.28
C ALA A 407 19.16 -4.49 10.83
N GLN A 408 19.83 -3.76 11.73
CA GLN A 408 20.47 -2.49 11.41
C GLN A 408 21.62 -2.64 10.42
N VAL A 409 22.37 -3.75 10.49
CA VAL A 409 23.42 -4.06 9.50
C VAL A 409 22.81 -4.29 8.13
N LEU A 410 21.75 -5.10 8.01
CA LEU A 410 21.07 -5.34 6.73
C LEU A 410 20.52 -4.04 6.13
N ILE A 411 19.91 -3.18 6.94
CA ILE A 411 19.43 -1.87 6.50
C ILE A 411 20.60 -1.00 6.02
N ALA A 412 21.73 -1.00 6.72
CA ALA A 412 22.91 -0.23 6.31
C ALA A 412 23.50 -0.75 5.00
N GLU A 413 23.54 -2.07 4.79
CA GLU A 413 23.99 -2.70 3.54
C GLU A 413 23.04 -2.40 2.37
N ALA A 414 21.72 -2.46 2.59
CA ALA A 414 20.73 -2.07 1.58
C ALA A 414 20.87 -0.58 1.20
N ASN A 415 21.05 0.32 2.17
CA ASN A 415 21.30 1.74 1.90
C ASN A 415 22.61 1.99 1.16
N ALA A 416 23.66 1.22 1.46
CA ALA A 416 24.92 1.29 0.74
C ALA A 416 24.76 0.85 -0.73
N LEU A 417 23.90 -0.14 -0.99
CA LEU A 417 23.57 -0.59 -2.34
C LEU A 417 22.68 0.40 -3.11
N ALA A 418 21.85 1.17 -2.41
CA ALA A 418 21.03 2.24 -2.99
C ALA A 418 21.86 3.46 -3.43
N SER A 419 22.99 3.70 -2.78
CA SER A 419 23.90 4.85 -3.00
C SER A 419 24.76 4.67 -4.25
#